data_AF-A0A7S2STQ8-F1
#
_entry.id   AF-A0A7S2STQ8-F1
#
_cell.length_a   1.000
_cell.length_b   1.000
_cell.length_c   1.000
_cell.angle_alpha   90.00
_cell.angle_beta   90.00
_cell.angle_gamma   90.00
#
_symmetry.space_group_name_H-M   'P 1'
#
loop_
_entity.id
_entity.type
_entity.pdbx_description
1 polymer ?
#
loop_
_entity_poly.entity_id
_entity_poly.type
_entity_poly.pdbx_seq_one_letter_code
_entity_poly.pdbx_strand_id
1 'polypeptide(L)'
;RINQIISDLTLLPEFDNLYLDLNGIIHQCTHPNDDGLSAALSERDVMLSMFTYIDRIVSQIVKPKKFLYIAVDGVAPRAKLNQQRSRRFASAKDAQEKKQQLEAEGITVDTSQVFDSNCITPGTEFMHKVSEHLKYFIRKRIKENPVWQGLRIIFSGHEVPGEGEHKIMQCIRELRADPSCDPNTTHCMYGQDADLIMLALVSHEPHFTLL
;
A
#
# COMPACT_ATOMS: atom_id res chain seq x y z
N ARG A 1 -22.58 -6.21 16.55
CA ARG A 1 -21.59 -7.33 16.61
C ARG A 1 -20.27 -6.75 16.13
N ILE A 2 -19.17 -6.90 16.89
CA ILE A 2 -17.95 -6.10 16.65
C ILE A 2 -17.07 -6.68 15.53
N ASN A 3 -17.19 -7.97 15.16
CA ASN A 3 -16.38 -8.58 14.11
C ASN A 3 -17.23 -9.51 13.23
N GLN A 4 -17.74 -9.00 12.10
CA GLN A 4 -18.48 -9.81 11.11
C GLN A 4 -17.65 -9.94 9.84
N ILE A 5 -17.36 -11.18 9.44
CA ILE A 5 -16.70 -11.46 8.16
C ILE A 5 -17.73 -11.17 7.05
N ILE A 6 -17.36 -10.27 6.14
CA ILE A 6 -18.18 -9.88 4.99
C ILE A 6 -17.82 -10.81 3.83
N SER A 7 -18.71 -11.76 3.51
CA SER A 7 -18.50 -12.75 2.44
C SER A 7 -19.02 -12.32 1.07
N ASP A 8 -19.82 -11.25 1.01
CA ASP A 8 -20.39 -10.70 -0.22
C ASP A 8 -20.12 -9.19 -0.27
N LEU A 9 -19.64 -8.70 -1.41
CA LEU A 9 -19.40 -7.28 -1.65
C LEU A 9 -20.68 -6.44 -1.49
N THR A 10 -21.86 -7.05 -1.68
CA THR A 10 -23.15 -6.37 -1.44
C THR A 10 -23.41 -6.03 0.03
N LEU A 11 -22.68 -6.66 0.96
CA LEU A 11 -22.77 -6.45 2.39
C LEU A 11 -21.77 -5.40 2.92
N LEU A 12 -20.89 -4.86 2.06
CA LEU A 12 -20.00 -3.77 2.45
C LEU A 12 -20.83 -2.50 2.73
N PRO A 13 -20.60 -1.82 3.87
CA PRO A 13 -21.22 -0.53 4.11
C PRO A 13 -20.68 0.50 3.12
N GLU A 14 -21.41 1.61 2.96
CA GLU A 14 -20.94 2.73 2.16
C GLU A 14 -19.85 3.52 2.90
N PHE A 15 -18.82 3.92 2.17
CA PHE A 15 -17.67 4.62 2.71
C PHE A 15 -17.60 6.07 2.22
N ASP A 16 -17.39 7.00 3.14
CA ASP A 16 -17.09 8.39 2.81
C ASP A 16 -15.62 8.55 2.39
N ASN A 17 -14.72 7.97 3.18
CA ASN A 17 -13.28 8.15 3.05
C ASN A 17 -12.56 6.81 2.88
N LEU A 18 -11.68 6.73 1.88
CA LEU A 18 -10.76 5.61 1.67
C LEU A 18 -9.31 6.04 1.88
N TYR A 19 -8.55 5.24 2.62
CA TYR A 19 -7.12 5.42 2.86
C TYR A 19 -6.37 4.18 2.39
N LEU A 20 -5.38 4.36 1.50
CA LEU A 20 -4.58 3.27 0.96
C LEU A 20 -3.14 3.39 1.44
N ASP A 21 -2.66 2.40 2.18
CA ASP A 21 -1.23 2.17 2.34
C ASP A 21 -0.72 1.32 1.16
N LEU A 22 0.08 1.95 0.30
CA LEU A 22 0.54 1.31 -0.93
C LEU A 22 1.75 0.40 -0.73
N ASN A 23 2.45 0.44 0.42
CA ASN A 23 3.67 -0.33 0.59
C ASN A 23 3.41 -1.84 0.44
N GLY A 24 2.34 -2.35 1.04
CA GLY A 24 1.90 -3.73 0.87
C GLY A 24 1.57 -4.09 -0.59
N ILE A 25 0.97 -3.15 -1.34
CA ILE A 25 0.62 -3.35 -2.76
C ILE A 25 1.90 -3.41 -3.61
N ILE A 26 2.85 -2.50 -3.39
CA ILE A 26 4.13 -2.48 -4.12
C ILE A 26 4.89 -3.79 -3.90
N HIS A 27 4.91 -4.31 -2.66
CA HIS A 27 5.54 -5.59 -2.36
C HIS A 27 4.85 -6.76 -3.06
N GLN A 28 3.52 -6.84 -3.04
CA GLN A 28 2.77 -7.91 -3.71
C GLN A 28 2.94 -7.89 -5.23
N CYS A 29 2.92 -6.71 -5.86
CA CYS A 29 3.06 -6.57 -7.30
C CYS A 29 4.49 -6.85 -7.81
N THR A 30 5.50 -6.79 -6.93
CA THR A 30 6.89 -7.11 -7.27
C THR A 30 7.25 -8.58 -7.01
N HIS A 31 6.48 -9.27 -6.17
CA HIS A 31 6.71 -10.67 -5.78
C HIS A 31 5.39 -11.46 -5.80
N PRO A 32 4.79 -11.73 -6.98
CA PRO A 32 3.60 -12.57 -7.07
C PRO A 32 3.92 -13.99 -6.56
N ASN A 33 3.07 -14.52 -5.68
CA ASN A 33 3.23 -15.82 -4.99
C ASN A 33 3.14 -17.07 -5.91
N ASP A 34 3.35 -16.96 -7.22
CA ASP A 34 3.21 -18.12 -8.11
C ASP A 34 4.49 -18.98 -8.11
N ASP A 35 4.33 -20.22 -7.61
CA ASP A 35 5.28 -21.35 -7.59
C ASP A 35 5.74 -21.84 -8.98
N GLY A 36 5.43 -21.11 -10.06
CA GLY A 36 5.78 -21.47 -11.42
C GLY A 36 6.61 -20.37 -12.06
N LEU A 37 7.92 -20.62 -12.21
CA LEU A 37 8.87 -19.84 -13.03
C LEU A 37 8.53 -18.36 -13.13
N SER A 38 8.90 -17.57 -12.12
CA SER A 38 8.82 -16.11 -12.14
C SER A 38 9.61 -15.58 -13.34
N ALA A 39 8.94 -15.45 -14.50
CA ALA A 39 9.44 -14.61 -15.57
C ALA A 39 9.69 -13.23 -14.94
N ALA A 40 10.90 -12.70 -15.10
CA ALA A 40 11.25 -11.39 -14.57
C ALA A 40 10.16 -10.38 -14.95
N LEU A 41 9.38 -9.91 -13.97
CA LEU A 41 8.39 -8.87 -14.22
C LEU A 41 9.14 -7.60 -14.58
N SER A 42 8.82 -7.03 -15.73
CA SER A 42 9.39 -5.73 -16.07
C SER A 42 8.83 -4.67 -15.13
N GLU A 43 9.57 -3.56 -14.94
CA GLU A 43 9.08 -2.43 -14.14
C GLU A 43 7.71 -1.97 -14.63
N ARG A 44 7.46 -2.01 -15.94
CA ARG A 44 6.17 -1.70 -16.57
C ARG A 44 5.06 -2.62 -16.08
N ASP A 45 5.30 -3.93 -16.01
CA ASP A 45 4.29 -4.90 -15.57
C ASP A 45 3.93 -4.69 -14.10
N VAL A 46 4.93 -4.40 -13.26
CA VAL A 46 4.73 -4.02 -11.86
C VAL A 46 3.84 -2.78 -11.76
N MET A 47 4.12 -1.71 -12.53
CA MET A 47 3.28 -0.49 -12.54
C MET A 47 1.84 -0.79 -12.95
N LEU A 48 1.63 -1.57 -14.01
CA LEU A 48 0.29 -1.92 -14.50
C LEU A 48 -0.49 -2.76 -13.50
N SER A 49 0.17 -3.70 -12.83
CA SER A 49 -0.41 -4.50 -11.74
C SER A 49 -0.85 -3.61 -10.58
N MET A 50 0.01 -2.68 -10.13
CA MET A 50 -0.35 -1.73 -9.08
C MET A 50 -1.55 -0.86 -9.46
N PHE A 51 -1.57 -0.31 -10.67
CA PHE A 51 -2.67 0.52 -11.17
C PHE A 51 -3.99 -0.25 -11.23
N THR A 52 -3.95 -1.50 -11.67
CA THR A 52 -5.12 -2.37 -11.76
C THR A 52 -5.65 -2.68 -10.37
N TYR A 53 -4.76 -2.97 -9.42
CA TYR A 53 -5.11 -3.28 -8.05
C TYR A 53 -5.72 -2.07 -7.31
N ILE A 54 -5.08 -0.89 -7.43
CA ILE A 54 -5.60 0.37 -6.86
C ILE A 54 -6.96 0.71 -7.48
N ASP A 55 -7.11 0.64 -8.80
CA ASP A 55 -8.38 0.93 -9.46
C ASP A 55 -9.49 -0.05 -9.03
N ARG A 56 -9.15 -1.33 -8.83
CA ARG A 56 -10.11 -2.32 -8.32
C ARG A 56 -10.61 -1.94 -6.93
N ILE A 57 -9.71 -1.60 -6.00
CA ILE A 57 -10.10 -1.19 -4.64
C ILE A 57 -10.99 0.05 -4.69
N VAL A 58 -10.54 1.11 -5.37
CA VAL A 58 -11.25 2.39 -5.38
C VAL A 58 -12.56 2.30 -6.16
N SER A 59 -12.55 1.73 -7.36
CA SER A 59 -13.67 1.84 -8.32
C SER A 59 -14.67 0.69 -8.23
N GLN A 60 -14.27 -0.47 -7.72
CA GLN A 60 -15.12 -1.68 -7.72
C GLN A 60 -15.52 -2.12 -6.31
N ILE A 61 -14.60 -2.03 -5.35
CA ILE A 61 -14.81 -2.55 -3.98
C ILE A 61 -15.37 -1.47 -3.06
N VAL A 62 -14.61 -0.40 -2.83
CA VAL A 62 -14.92 0.59 -1.77
C VAL A 62 -15.81 1.72 -2.27
N LYS A 63 -15.52 2.27 -3.46
CA LYS A 63 -16.27 3.40 -4.05
C LYS A 63 -16.49 4.55 -3.05
N PRO A 64 -15.41 5.16 -2.52
CA PRO A 64 -15.52 6.24 -1.55
C PRO A 64 -16.35 7.39 -2.12
N LYS A 65 -17.09 8.10 -1.26
CA LYS A 65 -17.99 9.18 -1.70
C LYS A 65 -17.36 10.57 -1.66
N LYS A 66 -16.42 10.80 -0.76
CA LYS A 66 -15.90 12.15 -0.44
C LYS A 66 -14.39 12.25 -0.62
N PHE A 67 -13.65 11.29 -0.08
CA PHE A 67 -12.20 11.44 0.08
C PHE A 67 -11.41 10.17 -0.26
N LEU A 68 -10.25 10.36 -0.88
CA LEU A 68 -9.28 9.31 -1.14
C LEU A 68 -7.88 9.79 -0.73
N TYR A 69 -7.27 9.10 0.22
CA TYR A 69 -5.88 9.30 0.61
C TYR A 69 -5.03 8.13 0.13
N ILE A 70 -3.94 8.41 -0.56
CA ILE A 70 -3.00 7.41 -1.07
C ILE A 70 -1.63 7.69 -0.46
N ALA A 71 -1.16 6.77 0.37
CA ALA A 71 0.09 6.90 1.10
C ALA A 71 1.14 5.91 0.59
N VAL A 72 2.37 6.39 0.46
CA VAL A 72 3.57 5.57 0.26
C VAL A 72 4.52 5.89 1.42
N ASP A 73 5.24 4.91 1.95
CA ASP A 73 6.24 5.17 2.98
C ASP A 73 7.25 6.20 2.51
N GLY A 74 7.52 7.18 3.36
CA GLY A 74 8.69 8.03 3.28
C GLY A 74 9.73 7.64 4.32
N VAL A 75 10.62 8.57 4.65
CA VAL A 75 11.65 8.34 5.67
C VAL A 75 10.99 8.07 7.03
N ALA A 76 11.19 6.87 7.56
CA ALA A 76 10.59 6.41 8.80
C ALA A 76 11.42 6.82 10.04
N PRO A 77 10.84 6.79 11.26
CA PRO A 77 11.56 7.00 12.51
C PRO A 77 12.67 5.97 12.73
N ARG A 78 13.67 6.33 13.55
CA ARG A 78 14.84 5.47 13.84
C ARG A 78 14.45 4.08 14.34
N ALA A 79 13.40 3.97 15.16
CA ALA A 79 12.93 2.69 15.66
C ALA A 79 12.53 1.74 14.51
N LYS A 80 11.71 2.21 13.56
CA LYS A 80 11.32 1.46 12.37
C LYS A 80 12.51 1.18 11.46
N LEU A 81 13.40 2.15 11.26
CA LEU A 81 14.62 1.96 10.44
C LEU A 81 15.49 0.80 10.95
N ASN A 82 15.65 0.67 12.28
CA ASN A 82 16.38 -0.45 12.86
C ASN A 82 15.69 -1.79 12.57
N GLN A 83 14.36 -1.85 12.70
CA GLN A 83 13.58 -3.05 12.41
C GLN A 83 13.66 -3.43 10.92
N GLN A 84 13.48 -2.46 10.01
CA GLN A 84 13.61 -2.67 8.57
C GLN A 84 15.02 -3.11 8.19
N ARG A 85 16.06 -2.50 8.80
CA ARG A 85 17.45 -2.92 8.62
C ARG A 85 17.63 -4.38 9.03
N SER A 86 17.25 -4.77 10.25
CA SER A 86 17.39 -6.15 10.71
C SER A 86 16.70 -7.16 9.79
N ARG A 87 15.47 -6.85 9.33
CA ARG A 87 14.74 -7.69 8.36
C ARG A 87 15.50 -7.87 7.05
N ARG A 88 16.00 -6.77 6.45
CA ARG A 88 16.72 -6.82 5.17
C ARG A 88 18.02 -7.61 5.26
N PHE A 89 18.76 -7.44 6.34
CA PHE A 89 19.99 -8.22 6.58
C PHE A 89 19.69 -9.72 6.74
N ALA A 90 18.60 -10.07 7.44
CA ALA A 90 18.17 -11.47 7.54
C ALA A 90 17.79 -12.03 6.17
N SER A 91 16.92 -11.35 5.41
CA SER A 91 16.50 -11.82 4.07
C SER A 91 17.66 -11.96 3.08
N ALA A 92 18.64 -11.05 3.12
CA ALA A 92 19.84 -11.15 2.30
C ALA A 92 20.69 -12.38 2.67
N LYS A 93 20.82 -12.66 3.97
CA LYS A 93 21.51 -13.85 4.46
C LYS A 93 20.78 -15.14 4.04
N ASP A 94 19.47 -15.20 4.23
CA ASP A 94 18.65 -16.36 3.85
C ASP A 94 18.72 -16.63 2.34
N ALA A 95 18.70 -15.57 1.53
CA ALA A 95 18.86 -15.68 0.07
C ALA A 95 20.24 -16.22 -0.31
N GLN A 96 21.30 -15.79 0.37
CA GLN A 96 22.66 -16.29 0.17
C GLN A 96 22.78 -17.77 0.56
N GLU A 97 22.24 -18.17 1.72
CA GLU A 97 22.26 -19.56 2.17
C GLU A 97 21.47 -20.48 1.22
N LYS A 98 20.29 -20.05 0.77
CA LYS A 98 19.48 -20.78 -0.22
C LYS A 98 20.22 -20.95 -1.55
N LYS A 99 20.92 -19.90 -2.02
CA LYS A 99 21.74 -19.98 -3.24
C LYS A 99 22.84 -21.03 -3.10
N GLN A 100 23.56 -21.03 -1.98
CA GLN A 100 24.64 -22.01 -1.71
C GLN A 100 24.11 -23.45 -1.65
N GLN A 101 22.92 -23.67 -1.09
CA GLN A 101 22.27 -24.99 -1.07
C GLN A 101 21.92 -25.46 -2.48
N LEU A 102 21.31 -24.61 -3.31
CA LEU A 102 20.96 -24.95 -4.70
C LEU A 102 22.20 -25.21 -5.56
N GLU A 103 23.27 -24.44 -5.39
CA GLU A 103 24.55 -24.66 -6.06
C GLU A 103 25.19 -26.00 -5.66
N ALA A 104 25.08 -26.39 -4.37
CA ALA A 104 25.55 -27.70 -3.90
C ALA A 104 24.72 -28.88 -4.46
N GLU A 105 23.45 -28.64 -4.78
CA GLU A 105 22.57 -29.59 -5.49
C GLU A 105 22.78 -29.60 -7.01
N GLY A 106 23.72 -28.78 -7.53
CA GLY A 106 24.03 -28.67 -8.96
C GLY A 106 23.03 -27.82 -9.76
N ILE A 107 22.13 -27.10 -9.08
CA ILE A 107 21.15 -26.21 -9.69
C ILE A 107 21.77 -24.82 -9.86
N THR A 108 21.92 -24.36 -11.09
CA THR A 108 22.40 -23.00 -11.37
C THR A 108 21.26 -21.99 -11.19
N VAL A 109 21.40 -21.07 -10.24
CA VAL A 109 20.42 -20.00 -9.99
C VAL A 109 20.81 -18.77 -10.79
N ASP A 110 19.99 -18.39 -11.78
CA ASP A 110 20.14 -17.10 -12.46
C ASP A 110 19.60 -15.99 -11.55
N THR A 111 20.50 -15.31 -10.85
CA THR A 111 20.16 -14.18 -9.98
C THR A 111 19.92 -12.87 -10.75
N SER A 112 20.19 -12.81 -12.05
CA SER A 112 20.05 -11.57 -12.84
C SER A 112 18.59 -11.15 -13.05
N GLN A 113 17.66 -12.07 -12.81
CA GLN A 113 16.22 -11.90 -13.04
C GLN A 113 15.41 -11.63 -11.76
N VAL A 114 16.05 -11.63 -10.60
CA VAL A 114 15.37 -11.43 -9.31
C VAL A 114 15.23 -9.93 -9.03
N PHE A 115 14.01 -9.48 -8.81
CA PHE A 115 13.74 -8.11 -8.41
C PHE A 115 14.33 -7.82 -7.02
N ASP A 116 15.17 -6.78 -6.91
CA ASP A 116 15.73 -6.37 -5.62
C ASP A 116 14.72 -5.58 -4.80
N SER A 117 14.03 -6.26 -3.87
CA SER A 117 13.06 -5.63 -2.96
C SER A 117 13.62 -4.46 -2.13
N ASN A 118 14.95 -4.35 -1.97
CA ASN A 118 15.54 -3.20 -1.27
C ASN A 118 15.33 -1.88 -2.02
N CYS A 119 15.03 -1.93 -3.33
CA CYS A 119 14.68 -0.73 -4.08
C CYS A 119 13.34 -0.13 -3.64
N ILE A 120 12.50 -0.88 -2.90
CA ILE A 120 11.28 -0.41 -2.23
C ILE A 120 11.69 0.32 -0.94
N THR A 121 12.38 1.44 -1.12
CA THR A 121 12.86 2.33 -0.05
C THR A 121 12.78 3.76 -0.53
N PRO A 122 12.33 4.71 0.31
CA PRO A 122 12.37 6.13 -0.04
C PRO A 122 13.77 6.56 -0.51
N GLY A 123 13.82 7.36 -1.58
CA GLY A 123 15.06 7.92 -2.12
C GLY A 123 15.72 7.09 -3.22
N THR A 124 15.17 5.92 -3.57
CA THR A 124 15.63 5.14 -4.73
C THR A 124 15.02 5.67 -6.03
N GLU A 125 15.70 5.40 -7.16
CA GLU A 125 15.17 5.74 -8.49
C GLU A 125 13.83 5.02 -8.77
N PHE A 126 13.71 3.77 -8.32
CA PHE A 126 12.48 3.00 -8.45
C PHE A 126 11.30 3.71 -7.77
N MET A 127 11.44 4.13 -6.50
CA MET A 127 10.36 4.84 -5.80
C MET A 127 10.03 6.20 -6.42
N HIS A 128 11.03 6.88 -6.98
CA HIS A 128 10.79 8.11 -7.75
C HIS A 128 9.92 7.83 -8.99
N LYS A 129 10.24 6.79 -9.76
CA LYS A 129 9.43 6.37 -10.91
C LYS A 129 8.02 5.97 -10.48
N VAL A 130 7.87 5.17 -9.41
CA VAL A 130 6.56 4.81 -8.83
C VAL A 130 5.73 6.07 -8.53
N SER A 131 6.33 7.06 -7.86
CA SER A 131 5.68 8.34 -7.50
C SER A 131 5.15 9.07 -8.74
N GLU A 132 5.98 9.24 -9.77
CA GLU A 132 5.57 9.94 -11.00
C GLU A 132 4.48 9.19 -11.77
N HIS A 133 4.60 7.86 -11.85
CA HIS A 133 3.61 6.99 -12.49
C HIS A 133 2.26 7.01 -11.76
N LEU A 134 2.26 6.99 -10.42
CA LEU A 134 1.04 7.13 -9.62
C LEU A 134 0.40 8.51 -9.80
N LYS A 135 1.17 9.59 -9.78
CA LYS A 135 0.66 10.95 -10.04
C LYS A 135 -0.02 11.02 -11.42
N TYR A 136 0.58 10.43 -12.45
CA TYR A 136 -0.03 10.34 -13.78
C TYR A 136 -1.32 9.51 -13.77
N PHE A 137 -1.28 8.32 -13.16
CA PHE A 137 -2.42 7.42 -13.05
C PHE A 137 -3.61 8.09 -12.35
N ILE A 138 -3.39 8.76 -11.22
CA ILE A 138 -4.43 9.47 -10.48
C ILE A 138 -5.07 10.55 -11.36
N ARG A 139 -4.27 11.39 -12.04
CA ARG A 139 -4.77 12.43 -12.95
C ARG A 139 -5.61 11.83 -14.08
N LYS A 140 -5.15 10.72 -14.65
CA LYS A 140 -5.88 10.00 -15.70
C LYS A 140 -7.22 9.47 -15.18
N ARG A 141 -7.25 8.87 -13.98
CA ARG A 141 -8.48 8.34 -13.39
C ARG A 141 -9.49 9.43 -13.05
N ILE A 142 -9.04 10.58 -12.55
CA ILE A 142 -9.90 11.74 -12.36
C ILE A 142 -10.56 12.15 -13.69
N LYS A 143 -9.85 12.09 -14.81
CA LYS A 143 -10.42 12.46 -16.11
C LYS A 143 -11.42 11.42 -16.64
N GLU A 144 -11.12 10.14 -16.48
CA GLU A 144 -11.79 9.05 -17.20
C GLU A 144 -12.83 8.27 -16.37
N ASN A 145 -12.76 8.30 -15.03
CA ASN A 145 -13.59 7.47 -14.16
C ASN A 145 -14.53 8.33 -13.28
N PRO A 146 -15.86 8.17 -13.40
CA PRO A 146 -16.84 8.92 -12.60
C PRO A 146 -16.68 8.77 -11.09
N VAL A 147 -16.22 7.61 -10.60
CA VAL A 147 -15.97 7.40 -9.15
C VAL A 147 -14.88 8.33 -8.64
N TRP A 148 -13.90 8.67 -9.47
CA TRP A 148 -12.76 9.51 -9.08
C TRP A 148 -13.04 11.01 -9.24
N GLN A 149 -13.95 11.40 -10.14
CA GLN A 149 -14.23 12.81 -10.51
C GLN A 149 -14.74 13.66 -9.34
N GLY A 150 -15.51 13.06 -8.42
CA GLY A 150 -16.11 13.76 -7.27
C GLY A 150 -15.26 13.75 -6.00
N LEU A 151 -14.11 13.09 -6.01
CA LEU A 151 -13.32 12.88 -4.79
C LEU A 151 -12.33 14.02 -4.56
N ARG A 152 -12.20 14.43 -3.30
CA ARG A 152 -10.99 15.11 -2.85
C ARG A 152 -9.90 14.06 -2.68
N ILE A 153 -8.85 14.14 -3.51
CA ILE A 153 -7.77 13.16 -3.54
C ILE A 153 -6.48 13.79 -3.00
N ILE A 154 -5.83 13.10 -2.05
CA ILE A 154 -4.48 13.44 -1.57
C ILE A 154 -3.55 12.28 -1.87
N PHE A 155 -2.45 12.58 -2.56
CA PHE A 155 -1.34 11.66 -2.75
C PHE A 155 -0.16 12.09 -1.89
N SER A 156 0.28 11.22 -0.99
CA SER A 156 1.44 11.42 -0.15
C SER A 156 2.52 10.39 -0.50
N GLY A 157 3.40 10.76 -1.44
CA GLY A 157 4.48 9.91 -1.92
C GLY A 157 5.65 9.73 -0.94
N HIS A 158 6.68 9.02 -1.40
CA HIS A 158 7.89 8.73 -0.63
C HIS A 158 8.72 9.98 -0.26
N GLU A 159 8.43 11.10 -0.92
CA GLU A 159 9.04 12.41 -0.71
C GLU A 159 8.62 13.05 0.62
N VAL A 160 7.46 12.66 1.14
CA VAL A 160 6.92 13.12 2.43
C VAL A 160 7.44 12.21 3.55
N PRO A 161 8.07 12.72 4.62
CA PRO A 161 8.54 11.88 5.73
C PRO A 161 7.40 11.16 6.47
N GLY A 162 7.71 10.01 7.07
CA GLY A 162 6.78 9.20 7.84
C GLY A 162 6.38 7.89 7.17
N GLU A 163 5.86 6.96 7.97
CA GLU A 163 5.28 5.69 7.52
C GLU A 163 3.86 5.92 6.98
N GLY A 164 3.44 5.16 5.97
CA GLY A 164 2.17 5.31 5.27
C GLY A 164 0.98 5.31 6.22
N GLU A 165 0.87 4.28 7.06
CA GLU A 165 -0.13 4.16 8.12
C GLU A 165 -0.16 5.38 9.06
N HIS A 166 1.01 5.91 9.45
CA HIS A 166 1.07 7.04 10.37
C HIS A 166 0.71 8.37 9.70
N LYS A 167 1.01 8.53 8.40
CA LYS A 167 0.54 9.68 7.60
C LYS A 167 -0.97 9.66 7.45
N ILE A 168 -1.55 8.48 7.20
CA ILE A 168 -3.01 8.28 7.15
C ILE A 168 -3.63 8.65 8.49
N MET A 169 -3.09 8.15 9.59
CA MET A 169 -3.58 8.45 10.94
C MET A 169 -3.46 9.93 11.30
N GLN A 170 -2.40 10.61 10.84
CA GLN A 170 -2.30 12.06 10.98
C GLN A 170 -3.39 12.77 10.19
N CYS A 171 -3.65 12.39 8.94
CA CYS A 171 -4.71 12.96 8.13
C CYS A 171 -6.09 12.78 8.77
N ILE A 172 -6.40 11.60 9.32
CA ILE A 172 -7.66 11.36 10.04
C ILE A 172 -7.80 12.31 11.24
N ARG A 173 -6.75 12.47 12.05
CA ARG A 173 -6.77 13.42 13.18
C ARG A 173 -6.98 14.86 12.74
N GLU A 174 -6.37 15.27 11.63
CA GLU A 174 -6.54 16.61 11.06
C GLU A 174 -7.96 16.83 10.55
N LEU A 175 -8.55 15.83 9.87
CA LEU A 175 -9.94 15.88 9.43
C LEU A 175 -10.90 15.98 10.61
N ARG A 176 -10.69 15.20 11.67
CA ARG A 176 -11.51 15.24 12.88
C ARG A 176 -11.41 16.55 13.65
N ALA A 177 -10.25 17.21 13.60
CA ALA A 177 -10.06 18.52 14.25
C ALA A 177 -10.80 19.65 13.53
N ASP A 178 -11.22 19.45 12.28
CA ASP A 178 -12.05 20.39 11.53
C ASP A 178 -13.48 20.41 12.09
N PRO A 179 -13.99 21.54 12.62
CA PRO A 179 -15.35 21.63 13.15
C PRO A 179 -16.47 21.34 12.13
N SER A 180 -16.17 21.38 10.83
CA SER A 180 -17.11 21.05 9.77
C SER A 180 -17.19 19.55 9.45
N CYS A 181 -16.30 18.73 10.03
CA CYS A 181 -16.28 17.29 9.81
C CYS A 181 -17.48 16.63 10.50
N ASP A 182 -18.17 15.74 9.76
CA ASP A 182 -19.26 14.94 10.32
C ASP A 182 -18.69 13.85 11.24
N PRO A 183 -19.07 13.81 12.53
CA PRO A 183 -18.61 12.77 13.46
C PRO A 183 -19.00 11.33 13.08
N ASN A 184 -19.95 11.15 12.14
CA ASN A 184 -20.35 9.84 11.63
C ASN A 184 -19.75 9.52 10.26
N THR A 185 -18.70 10.23 9.86
CA THR A 185 -17.94 9.92 8.64
C THR A 185 -17.50 8.44 8.68
N THR A 186 -17.73 7.71 7.58
CA THR A 186 -17.34 6.30 7.49
C THR A 186 -15.96 6.15 6.84
N HIS A 187 -15.06 5.48 7.53
CA HIS A 187 -13.65 5.34 7.14
C HIS A 187 -13.35 3.89 6.71
N CYS A 188 -12.66 3.73 5.59
CA CYS A 188 -12.09 2.46 5.14
C CYS A 188 -10.58 2.62 4.94
N MET A 189 -9.78 1.82 5.62
CA MET A 189 -8.33 1.81 5.44
C MET A 189 -7.88 0.44 4.93
N TYR A 190 -7.13 0.46 3.83
CA TYR A 190 -6.52 -0.73 3.26
C TYR A 190 -5.04 -0.81 3.65
N GLY A 191 -4.63 -1.98 4.14
CA GLY A 191 -3.23 -2.30 4.40
C GLY A 191 -3.05 -3.66 5.08
N GLN A 192 -1.81 -4.15 5.11
CA GLN A 192 -1.51 -5.54 5.54
C GLN A 192 -0.94 -5.63 6.97
N ASP A 193 -0.60 -4.50 7.58
CA ASP A 193 0.05 -4.48 8.88
C ASP A 193 -0.95 -4.73 10.02
N ALA A 194 -0.56 -5.56 10.99
CA ALA A 194 -1.39 -5.85 12.16
C ALA A 194 -1.61 -4.60 13.04
N ASP A 195 -0.69 -3.64 12.96
CA ASP A 195 -0.73 -2.38 13.71
C ASP A 195 -1.94 -1.53 13.32
N LEU A 196 -2.50 -1.73 12.11
CA LEU A 196 -3.68 -1.02 11.63
C LEU A 196 -4.91 -1.22 12.51
N ILE A 197 -5.08 -2.40 13.13
CA ILE A 197 -6.19 -2.64 14.07
C ILE A 197 -6.07 -1.72 15.27
N MET A 198 -4.87 -1.60 15.82
CA MET A 198 -4.62 -0.73 16.97
C MET A 198 -4.75 0.74 16.58
N LEU A 199 -4.23 1.13 15.42
CA LEU A 199 -4.35 2.48 14.87
C LEU A 199 -5.82 2.87 14.65
N ALA A 200 -6.63 1.98 14.09
CA ALA A 200 -8.07 2.17 13.93
C ALA A 200 -8.77 2.39 15.28
N LEU A 201 -8.45 1.60 16.31
CA LEU A 201 -9.04 1.75 17.65
C LEU A 201 -8.66 3.08 18.32
N VAL A 202 -7.40 3.50 18.22
CA VAL A 202 -6.94 4.78 18.83
C VAL A 202 -7.35 6.01 18.02
N SER A 203 -7.87 5.84 16.80
CA SER A 203 -8.50 6.94 16.06
C SER A 203 -9.72 7.50 16.82
N HIS A 204 -10.41 6.63 17.57
CA HIS A 204 -11.71 6.87 18.17
C HIS A 204 -12.80 7.28 17.16
N GLU A 205 -12.65 6.92 15.89
CA GLU A 205 -13.71 7.06 14.89
C GLU A 205 -14.76 5.94 15.08
N PRO A 206 -16.06 6.27 15.16
CA PRO A 206 -17.11 5.29 15.44
C PRO A 206 -17.33 4.30 14.29
N HIS A 207 -17.01 4.71 13.06
CA HIS A 207 -17.25 3.93 11.84
C HIS A 207 -15.94 3.72 11.06
N PHE A 208 -15.14 2.76 11.50
CA PHE A 208 -13.86 2.45 10.91
C PHE A 208 -13.79 0.98 10.47
N THR A 209 -13.44 0.75 9.21
CA THR A 209 -13.27 -0.58 8.62
C THR A 209 -11.85 -0.74 8.08
N LEU A 210 -11.26 -1.91 8.33
CA LEU A 210 -10.02 -2.34 7.70
C LEU A 210 -10.34 -3.30 6.55
N LEU A 211 -9.61 -3.14 5.43
CA LEU A 211 -9.73 -3.96 4.23
C LEU A 211 -8.40 -4.65 3.90
#